data_AF-X1M7H3-F1
#
_entry.id   AF-X1M7H3-F1
#
_cell.length_a   1.000
_cell.length_b   1.000
_cell.length_c   1.000
_cell.angle_alpha   90.00
_cell.angle_beta   90.00
_cell.angle_gamma   90.00
#
_symmetry.space_group_name_H-M   'P 1'
#
loop_
_entity.id
_entity.type
_entity.pdbx_description
1 polymer ?
#
loop_
_entity_poly.entity_id
_entity_poly.type
_entity_poly.pdbx_seq_one_letter_code
_entity_poly.pdbx_strand_id
1 'polypeptide(L)'
;MGSAEVWELFVPHMEMSRRIDPYSVGYGRFRSGLAIPQVVMIHRSQQLVGSGIIGTASDGIIPNLGQFGGYPGGRRNTMLLRYDNLPELMEKRQPLLYEVGHPADLKDRFPGQVFDMGLLAVPTEIYEGDLLVSVSAAAGGLGDPIERDPALITDDMDNGLTTEWQASSIYCVKTSYDEEAKQWKVDDDATKELRQAKRKERLARGVPVKDWWQKSRQRLMDRNLDGKILEMYQSSMRLSEAFTREFKDF
;
A
#
# COMPACT_ATOMS: atom_id res chain seq x y z
N MET A 1 3.97 -10.99 -15.96
CA MET A 1 3.22 -9.93 -16.68
C MET A 1 3.35 -10.20 -18.16
N GLY A 2 2.25 -10.18 -18.92
CA GLY A 2 2.26 -10.35 -20.39
C GLY A 2 2.48 -9.03 -21.13
N SER A 3 2.64 -9.05 -22.45
CA SER A 3 2.73 -7.82 -23.26
C SER A 3 1.42 -7.03 -23.22
N ALA A 4 1.49 -5.69 -23.11
CA ALA A 4 0.32 -4.81 -23.11
C ALA A 4 -0.47 -4.96 -24.42
N GLU A 5 0.22 -4.85 -25.55
CA GLU A 5 -0.38 -5.00 -26.88
C GLU A 5 -1.09 -6.34 -27.05
N VAL A 6 -0.56 -7.40 -26.44
CA VAL A 6 -1.20 -8.73 -26.49
C VAL A 6 -2.47 -8.74 -25.64
N TRP A 7 -2.46 -8.18 -24.43
CA TRP A 7 -3.66 -8.10 -23.58
C TRP A 7 -4.79 -7.28 -24.22
N GLU A 8 -4.45 -6.17 -24.87
CA GLU A 8 -5.41 -5.30 -25.56
C GLU A 8 -6.11 -5.97 -26.76
N LEU A 9 -5.61 -7.12 -27.26
CA LEU A 9 -6.29 -7.89 -28.31
C LEU A 9 -7.53 -8.65 -27.80
N PHE A 10 -7.56 -8.99 -26.51
CA PHE A 10 -8.58 -9.92 -25.97
C PHE A 10 -9.53 -9.25 -24.97
N VAL A 11 -9.12 -8.12 -24.37
CA VAL A 11 -9.90 -7.40 -23.36
C VAL A 11 -10.17 -5.99 -23.87
N PRO A 12 -11.42 -5.47 -23.76
CA PRO A 12 -11.78 -4.12 -24.22
C PRO A 12 -11.25 -3.05 -23.26
N HIS A 13 -9.93 -2.96 -23.15
CA HIS A 13 -9.24 -1.96 -22.37
C HIS A 13 -8.04 -1.38 -23.12
N MET A 14 -7.54 -0.26 -22.63
CA MET A 14 -6.27 0.35 -23.01
C MET A 14 -5.40 0.46 -21.77
N GLU A 15 -4.16 0.00 -21.84
CA GLU A 15 -3.25 0.08 -20.71
C GLU A 15 -2.64 1.48 -20.61
N MET A 16 -3.00 2.19 -19.54
CA MET A 16 -2.61 3.59 -19.35
C MET A 16 -1.24 3.72 -18.71
N SER A 17 -0.86 2.75 -17.85
CA SER A 17 0.41 2.78 -17.14
C SER A 17 0.87 1.40 -16.67
N ARG A 18 2.18 1.18 -16.76
CA ARG A 18 2.93 0.08 -16.13
C ARG A 18 4.15 0.65 -15.42
N ARG A 19 3.93 1.19 -14.22
CA ARG A 19 4.98 1.79 -13.40
C ARG A 19 5.11 1.05 -12.08
N ILE A 20 6.31 1.05 -11.54
CA ILE A 20 6.55 0.57 -10.18
C ILE A 20 5.85 1.53 -9.21
N ASP A 21 5.22 0.99 -8.17
CA ASP A 21 4.61 1.77 -7.10
C ASP A 21 5.47 1.76 -5.83
N PRO A 22 6.16 2.88 -5.50
CA PRO A 22 6.92 3.03 -4.27
C PRO A 22 6.13 2.75 -2.99
N TYR A 23 4.82 3.00 -2.96
CA TYR A 23 4.00 2.86 -1.75
C TYR A 23 3.52 1.44 -1.49
N SER A 24 3.73 0.53 -2.44
CA SER A 24 3.41 -0.88 -2.28
C SER A 24 4.42 -1.63 -1.41
N VAL A 25 5.58 -1.05 -1.10
CA VAL A 25 6.72 -1.76 -0.53
C VAL A 25 6.53 -2.17 0.94
N GLY A 26 7.04 -3.34 1.32
CA GLY A 26 7.28 -3.72 2.71
C GLY A 26 8.59 -3.13 3.22
N TYR A 27 8.49 -2.19 4.15
CA TYR A 27 9.65 -1.45 4.67
C TYR A 27 10.51 -2.33 5.58
N GLY A 28 11.84 -2.19 5.49
CA GLY A 28 12.78 -2.84 6.39
C GLY A 28 14.20 -2.40 6.15
N ARG A 29 15.15 -2.91 6.95
CA ARG A 29 16.59 -2.81 6.64
C ARG A 29 16.85 -3.29 5.21
N PHE A 30 16.23 -4.41 4.86
CA PHE A 30 16.04 -4.87 3.49
C PHE A 30 14.57 -4.75 3.14
N ARG A 31 14.24 -3.83 2.22
CA ARG A 31 12.88 -3.68 1.72
C ARG A 31 12.47 -4.89 0.87
N SER A 32 11.16 -5.12 0.76
CA SER A 32 10.63 -6.10 -0.19
C SER A 32 10.83 -5.66 -1.65
N GLY A 33 10.42 -6.53 -2.58
CA GLY A 33 10.08 -6.10 -3.95
C GLY A 33 8.89 -5.14 -3.95
N LEU A 34 8.70 -4.42 -5.05
CA LEU A 34 7.58 -3.50 -5.24
C LEU A 34 6.54 -4.10 -6.19
N ALA A 35 5.30 -3.65 -6.05
CA ALA A 35 4.24 -3.93 -7.00
C ALA A 35 4.38 -3.05 -8.25
N ILE A 36 3.81 -3.55 -9.34
CA ILE A 36 3.55 -2.80 -10.56
C ILE A 36 2.03 -2.77 -10.69
N PRO A 37 1.36 -1.66 -10.30
CA PRO A 37 -0.07 -1.55 -10.46
C PRO A 37 -0.46 -1.62 -11.93
N GLN A 38 -1.65 -2.17 -12.17
CA GLN A 38 -2.32 -2.08 -13.45
C GLN A 38 -3.24 -0.87 -13.42
N VAL A 39 -3.05 0.04 -14.37
CA VAL A 39 -3.98 1.15 -14.62
C VAL A 39 -4.50 0.97 -16.03
N VAL A 40 -5.75 0.57 -16.17
CA VAL A 40 -6.38 0.29 -17.46
C VAL A 40 -7.63 1.13 -17.64
N MET A 41 -7.82 1.68 -18.83
CA MET A 41 -9.04 2.38 -19.22
C MET A 41 -9.94 1.44 -19.99
N ILE A 42 -11.24 1.43 -19.71
CA ILE A 42 -12.19 0.74 -20.58
C ILE A 42 -12.26 1.47 -21.92
N HIS A 43 -12.02 0.73 -23.01
CA HIS A 43 -11.90 1.30 -24.34
C HIS A 43 -12.57 0.38 -25.37
N ARG A 44 -13.30 0.96 -26.33
CA ARG A 44 -14.07 0.24 -27.37
C ARG A 44 -15.13 -0.70 -26.81
N SER A 45 -15.71 -0.36 -25.66
CA SER A 45 -16.89 -1.02 -25.12
C SER A 45 -17.72 -0.02 -24.33
N GLN A 46 -19.00 0.13 -24.69
CA GLN A 46 -19.88 1.15 -24.12
C GLN A 46 -20.24 0.85 -22.66
N GLN A 47 -20.46 -0.41 -22.34
CA GLN A 47 -20.85 -0.86 -21.01
C GLN A 47 -20.36 -2.28 -20.76
N LEU A 48 -19.79 -2.49 -19.58
CA LEU A 48 -19.37 -3.77 -19.04
C LEU A 48 -19.93 -3.93 -17.62
N VAL A 49 -20.04 -5.16 -17.16
CA VAL A 49 -20.27 -5.45 -15.75
C VAL A 49 -18.98 -6.04 -15.17
N GLY A 50 -18.34 -5.28 -14.29
CA GLY A 50 -17.20 -5.74 -13.53
C GLY A 50 -17.67 -6.63 -12.37
N SER A 51 -17.37 -7.92 -12.46
CA SER A 51 -17.49 -8.87 -11.35
C SER A 51 -16.26 -9.78 -11.38
N GLY A 52 -15.50 -9.84 -10.29
CA GLY A 52 -14.25 -10.64 -10.21
C GLY A 52 -13.05 -10.12 -11.04
N ILE A 53 -13.25 -9.44 -12.19
CA ILE A 53 -12.20 -8.76 -12.99
C ILE A 53 -11.48 -7.66 -12.20
N ILE A 54 -12.18 -7.07 -11.22
CA ILE A 54 -11.65 -6.12 -10.25
C ILE A 54 -10.73 -6.83 -9.23
N GLY A 55 -10.54 -8.16 -9.34
CA GLY A 55 -9.64 -8.94 -8.49
C GLY A 55 -9.88 -8.58 -7.04
N THR A 56 -10.93 -9.11 -6.44
CA THR A 56 -11.36 -8.81 -5.07
C THR A 56 -10.21 -8.95 -4.09
N ALA A 57 -9.78 -7.81 -3.55
CA ALA A 57 -8.43 -7.71 -3.04
C ALA A 57 -8.12 -6.61 -2.04
N SER A 58 -9.10 -5.77 -1.67
CA SER A 58 -8.82 -4.76 -0.66
C SER A 58 -8.68 -5.41 0.71
N ASP A 59 -7.44 -5.72 1.06
CA ASP A 59 -7.10 -6.45 2.28
C ASP A 59 -7.42 -5.58 3.50
N GLY A 60 -8.39 -6.00 4.32
CA GLY A 60 -8.60 -5.43 5.65
C GLY A 60 -7.56 -5.94 6.66
N ILE A 61 -6.92 -7.06 6.36
CA ILE A 61 -5.82 -7.67 7.10
C ILE A 61 -4.72 -7.97 6.09
N ILE A 62 -3.54 -7.39 6.28
CA ILE A 62 -2.41 -7.60 5.36
C ILE A 62 -1.70 -8.91 5.75
N PRO A 63 -1.72 -9.96 4.90
CA PRO A 63 -1.14 -11.25 5.25
C PRO A 63 0.40 -11.27 5.11
N ASN A 64 0.96 -10.38 4.29
CA ASN A 64 2.38 -10.33 3.96
C ASN A 64 3.17 -9.59 5.06
N LEU A 65 3.31 -10.22 6.22
CA LEU A 65 3.99 -9.65 7.38
C LEU A 65 5.49 -9.46 7.14
N GLY A 66 6.05 -8.42 7.74
CA GLY A 66 7.50 -8.23 7.81
C GLY A 66 8.14 -9.13 8.87
N GLN A 67 9.46 -9.29 8.77
CA GLN A 67 10.24 -10.16 9.66
C GLN A 67 11.33 -9.38 10.39
N PHE A 68 11.61 -9.76 11.63
CA PHE A 68 12.69 -9.22 12.47
C PHE A 68 12.74 -7.68 12.55
N GLY A 69 11.57 -7.03 12.64
CA GLY A 69 11.45 -5.57 12.69
C GLY A 69 11.04 -4.91 11.37
N GLY A 70 10.93 -5.68 10.29
CA GLY A 70 10.35 -5.24 9.04
C GLY A 70 8.83 -5.07 9.13
N TYR A 71 8.30 -4.25 8.24
CA TYR A 71 6.87 -3.93 8.13
C TYR A 71 6.20 -4.78 7.03
N PRO A 72 4.87 -4.97 7.12
CA PRO A 72 4.12 -5.59 6.05
C PRO A 72 4.25 -4.82 4.73
N GLY A 73 4.03 -5.52 3.61
CA GLY A 73 3.87 -4.90 2.31
C GLY A 73 2.65 -3.97 2.26
N GLY A 74 2.61 -3.11 1.25
CA GLY A 74 1.49 -2.22 1.01
C GLY A 74 0.17 -2.99 0.81
N ARG A 75 -0.93 -2.36 1.23
CA ARG A 75 -2.28 -2.88 1.04
C ARG A 75 -2.55 -3.06 -0.44
N ARG A 76 -3.04 -4.25 -0.80
CA ARG A 76 -3.61 -4.50 -2.13
C ARG A 76 -4.89 -3.69 -2.26
N ASN A 77 -5.03 -2.90 -3.31
CA ASN A 77 -6.17 -2.00 -3.50
C ASN A 77 -6.72 -2.17 -4.91
N THR A 78 -8.05 -2.25 -5.03
CA THR A 78 -8.70 -2.08 -6.33
C THR A 78 -9.68 -0.92 -6.29
N MET A 79 -9.55 -0.02 -7.27
CA MET A 79 -10.33 1.19 -7.38
C MET A 79 -10.90 1.30 -8.79
N LEU A 80 -12.15 1.75 -8.88
CA LEU A 80 -12.76 2.24 -10.11
C LEU A 80 -12.75 3.77 -10.06
N LEU A 81 -12.29 4.42 -11.12
CA LEU A 81 -12.24 5.87 -11.19
C LEU A 81 -13.00 6.33 -12.44
N ARG A 82 -13.90 7.30 -12.26
CA ARG A 82 -14.73 7.87 -13.32
C ARG A 82 -14.46 9.36 -13.42
N TYR A 83 -13.90 9.78 -14.55
CA TYR A 83 -13.68 11.19 -14.83
C TYR A 83 -15.02 11.92 -15.02
N ASP A 84 -15.14 13.11 -14.44
CA ASP A 84 -16.31 13.96 -14.69
C ASP A 84 -16.20 14.69 -16.04
N ASN A 85 -14.98 14.87 -16.56
CA ASN A 85 -14.68 15.70 -17.73
C ASN A 85 -13.64 15.08 -18.70
N LEU A 86 -13.64 13.75 -18.86
CA LEU A 86 -12.66 13.05 -19.73
C LEU A 86 -12.53 13.64 -21.14
N PRO A 87 -13.62 13.93 -21.88
CA PRO A 87 -13.49 14.48 -23.24
C PRO A 87 -12.72 15.81 -23.26
N GLU A 88 -12.97 16.69 -22.30
CA GLU A 88 -12.29 17.98 -22.19
C GLU A 88 -10.81 17.82 -21.85
N LEU A 89 -10.48 16.88 -20.97
CA LEU A 89 -9.09 16.55 -20.62
C LEU A 89 -8.34 16.05 -21.85
N MET A 90 -8.96 15.17 -22.65
CA MET A 90 -8.38 14.66 -23.88
C MET A 90 -8.19 15.75 -24.94
N GLU A 91 -9.20 16.60 -25.15
CA GLU A 91 -9.15 17.72 -26.10
C GLU A 91 -8.03 18.71 -25.72
N LYS A 92 -7.93 19.05 -24.44
CA LYS A 92 -6.89 19.94 -23.88
C LYS A 92 -5.53 19.24 -23.69
N ARG A 93 -5.43 17.94 -24.02
CA ARG A 93 -4.22 17.12 -23.84
C ARG A 93 -3.66 17.17 -22.41
N GLN A 94 -4.55 17.22 -21.43
CA GLN A 94 -4.19 17.17 -20.02
C GLN A 94 -3.75 15.74 -19.65
N PRO A 95 -2.79 15.59 -18.73
CA PRO A 95 -2.36 14.26 -18.28
C PRO A 95 -3.52 13.53 -17.60
N LEU A 96 -3.80 12.32 -18.05
CA LEU A 96 -4.67 11.38 -17.35
C LEU A 96 -3.87 10.66 -16.25
N LEU A 97 -4.54 9.86 -15.42
CA LEU A 97 -3.89 9.15 -14.33
C LEU A 97 -2.88 8.14 -14.90
N TYR A 98 -1.59 8.41 -14.69
CA TYR A 98 -0.49 7.55 -15.12
C TYR A 98 0.29 6.94 -13.95
N GLU A 99 -0.04 7.30 -12.71
CA GLU A 99 0.55 6.75 -11.49
C GLU A 99 -0.50 6.76 -10.38
N VAL A 100 -0.44 5.77 -9.48
CA VAL A 100 -1.34 5.74 -8.31
C VAL A 100 -0.93 6.80 -7.29
N GLY A 101 0.37 7.02 -7.12
CA GLY A 101 0.92 7.98 -6.17
C GLY A 101 0.64 7.60 -4.71
N HIS A 102 0.74 8.57 -3.82
CA HIS A 102 0.39 8.36 -2.41
C HIS A 102 -1.11 8.08 -2.28
N PRO A 103 -1.53 6.92 -1.72
CA PRO A 103 -2.94 6.53 -1.72
C PRO A 103 -3.90 7.51 -1.04
N ALA A 104 -3.42 8.30 -0.07
CA ALA A 104 -4.26 9.29 0.61
C ALA A 104 -4.65 10.48 -0.30
N ASP A 105 -3.87 10.73 -1.36
CA ASP A 105 -3.98 11.96 -2.14
C ASP A 105 -4.78 11.72 -3.43
N LEU A 106 -5.07 10.46 -3.77
CA LEU A 106 -5.68 10.08 -5.05
C LEU A 106 -7.03 10.76 -5.26
N LYS A 107 -7.86 10.85 -4.21
CA LYS A 107 -9.18 11.50 -4.28
C LYS A 107 -9.08 13.00 -4.57
N ASP A 108 -8.04 13.65 -4.05
CA ASP A 108 -7.85 15.09 -4.22
C ASP A 108 -7.18 15.42 -5.56
N ARG A 109 -6.39 14.48 -6.11
CA ARG A 109 -5.68 14.64 -7.38
C ARG A 109 -6.50 14.26 -8.61
N PHE A 110 -7.58 13.51 -8.44
CA PHE A 110 -8.36 12.96 -9.55
C PHE A 110 -9.63 13.80 -9.82
N PRO A 111 -9.80 14.38 -11.02
CA PRO A 111 -10.98 15.18 -11.37
C PRO A 111 -12.17 14.26 -11.71
N GLY A 112 -12.75 13.67 -10.68
CA GLY A 112 -13.88 12.75 -10.83
C GLY A 112 -14.20 11.95 -9.57
N GLN A 113 -14.88 10.83 -9.79
CA GLN A 113 -15.34 9.94 -8.73
C GLN A 113 -14.36 8.79 -8.55
N VAL A 114 -13.99 8.49 -7.30
CA VAL A 114 -13.11 7.37 -6.93
C VAL A 114 -13.89 6.40 -6.05
N PHE A 115 -14.09 5.18 -6.55
CA PHE A 115 -14.78 4.11 -5.87
C PHE A 115 -13.77 3.07 -5.35
N ASP A 116 -13.68 2.90 -4.03
CA ASP A 116 -12.98 1.73 -3.45
C ASP A 116 -13.90 0.51 -3.60
N MET A 117 -13.44 -0.48 -4.35
CA MET A 117 -14.24 -1.64 -4.69
C MET A 117 -14.32 -2.67 -3.55
N GLY A 118 -13.55 -2.46 -2.48
CA GLY A 118 -13.59 -3.29 -1.28
C GLY A 118 -13.04 -4.71 -1.47
N LEU A 119 -13.12 -5.50 -0.39
CA LEU A 119 -12.60 -6.87 -0.38
C LEU A 119 -13.38 -7.77 -1.33
N LEU A 120 -14.70 -7.59 -1.44
CA LEU A 120 -15.59 -8.33 -2.33
C LEU A 120 -16.40 -7.30 -3.13
N ALA A 121 -15.96 -7.03 -4.35
CA ALA A 121 -16.65 -6.12 -5.25
C ALA A 121 -18.02 -6.72 -5.61
N VAL A 122 -19.08 -5.95 -5.36
CA VAL A 122 -20.39 -6.22 -5.95
C VAL A 122 -20.31 -6.03 -7.47
N PRO A 123 -21.10 -6.77 -8.26
CA PRO A 123 -21.22 -6.51 -9.69
C PRO A 123 -21.50 -5.03 -9.93
N THR A 124 -20.59 -4.36 -10.62
CA THR A 124 -20.62 -2.91 -10.80
C THR A 124 -20.58 -2.59 -12.29
N GLU A 125 -21.41 -1.65 -12.72
CA GLU A 125 -21.41 -1.17 -14.09
C GLU A 125 -20.19 -0.28 -14.34
N ILE A 126 -19.48 -0.58 -15.42
CA ILE A 126 -18.29 0.15 -15.86
C ILE A 126 -18.54 0.58 -17.31
N TYR A 127 -18.19 1.82 -17.63
CA TYR A 127 -18.45 2.41 -18.95
C TYR A 127 -17.14 2.75 -19.67
N GLU A 128 -17.24 3.04 -20.96
CA GLU A 128 -16.10 3.54 -21.73
C GLU A 128 -15.48 4.77 -21.08
N GLY A 129 -14.15 4.79 -20.96
CA GLY A 129 -13.40 5.88 -20.33
C GLY A 129 -13.23 5.74 -18.80
N ASP A 130 -13.94 4.83 -18.14
CA ASP A 130 -13.66 4.51 -16.74
C ASP A 130 -12.26 3.87 -16.60
N LEU A 131 -11.56 4.22 -15.52
CA LEU A 131 -10.28 3.61 -15.16
C LEU A 131 -10.46 2.55 -14.09
N LEU A 132 -9.85 1.39 -14.30
CA LEU A 132 -9.63 0.37 -13.30
C LEU A 132 -8.17 0.40 -12.84
N VAL A 133 -7.99 0.63 -11.55
CA VAL A 133 -6.67 0.62 -10.89
C VAL A 133 -6.60 -0.57 -9.97
N SER A 134 -5.66 -1.49 -10.25
CA SER A 134 -5.38 -2.63 -9.38
C SER A 134 -3.93 -2.60 -8.92
N VAL A 135 -3.73 -2.41 -7.62
CA VAL A 135 -2.43 -2.46 -6.96
C VAL A 135 -2.26 -3.84 -6.35
N SER A 136 -1.29 -4.59 -6.85
CA SER A 136 -0.92 -5.90 -6.27
C SER A 136 -0.27 -5.73 -4.90
N ALA A 137 -0.46 -6.70 -4.00
CA ALA A 137 0.27 -6.73 -2.73
C ALA A 137 1.77 -6.93 -2.97
N ALA A 138 2.61 -6.35 -2.12
CA ALA A 138 4.02 -6.73 -2.02
C ALA A 138 4.28 -7.60 -0.79
N ALA A 139 5.44 -8.25 -0.76
CA ALA A 139 5.91 -8.99 0.41
C ALA A 139 6.26 -8.05 1.58
N GLY A 140 6.40 -8.59 2.79
CA GLY A 140 6.93 -7.84 3.93
C GLY A 140 8.43 -7.58 3.82
N GLY A 141 8.89 -6.52 4.49
CA GLY A 141 10.32 -6.21 4.62
C GLY A 141 11.02 -7.03 5.70
N LEU A 142 12.35 -6.93 5.76
CA LEU A 142 13.20 -7.62 6.74
C LEU A 142 14.05 -6.60 7.52
N GLY A 143 14.05 -6.70 8.85
CA GLY A 143 14.85 -5.84 9.73
C GLY A 143 14.26 -4.45 9.97
N ASP A 144 14.75 -3.72 10.96
CA ASP A 144 14.30 -2.36 11.27
C ASP A 144 14.63 -1.36 10.13
N PRO A 145 13.65 -0.64 9.57
CA PRO A 145 13.89 0.34 8.50
C PRO A 145 14.98 1.37 8.81
N ILE A 146 15.13 1.83 10.05
CA ILE A 146 16.14 2.86 10.36
C ILE A 146 17.57 2.32 10.38
N GLU A 147 17.76 1.02 10.15
CA GLU A 147 19.05 0.36 9.94
C GLU A 147 19.39 0.14 8.47
N ARG A 148 18.50 0.50 7.53
CA ARG A 148 18.79 0.42 6.09
C ARG A 148 20.01 1.27 5.75
N ASP A 149 20.88 0.77 4.89
CA ASP A 149 22.04 1.53 4.43
C ASP A 149 21.58 2.78 3.65
N PRO A 150 22.00 4.01 4.01
CA PRO A 150 21.68 5.21 3.25
C PRO A 150 22.07 5.14 1.78
N ALA A 151 23.15 4.44 1.41
CA ALA A 151 23.54 4.28 0.01
C ALA A 151 22.47 3.52 -0.81
N LEU A 152 21.88 2.47 -0.22
CA LEU A 152 20.78 1.74 -0.87
C LEU A 152 19.49 2.56 -0.99
N ILE A 153 19.33 3.58 -0.15
CA ILE A 153 18.20 4.51 -0.25
C ILE A 153 18.45 5.49 -1.38
N THR A 154 19.66 6.00 -1.54
CA THR A 154 20.05 6.81 -2.71
C THR A 154 19.82 6.03 -4.01
N ASP A 155 20.27 4.78 -4.08
CA ASP A 155 20.03 3.91 -5.24
C ASP A 155 18.53 3.75 -5.52
N ASP A 156 17.71 3.56 -4.48
CA ASP A 156 16.25 3.48 -4.63
C ASP A 156 15.66 4.80 -5.15
N MET A 157 16.16 5.95 -4.69
CA MET A 157 15.70 7.28 -5.11
C MET A 157 16.06 7.56 -6.58
N ASP A 158 17.31 7.28 -6.98
CA ASP A 158 17.78 7.46 -8.36
C ASP A 158 16.98 6.58 -9.35
N ASN A 159 16.48 5.42 -8.91
CA ASN A 159 15.68 4.51 -9.72
C ASN A 159 14.15 4.72 -9.56
N GLY A 160 13.71 5.73 -8.81
CA GLY A 160 12.28 6.00 -8.59
C GLY A 160 11.54 4.90 -7.82
N LEU A 161 12.25 4.13 -7.00
CA LEU A 161 11.73 3.02 -6.19
C LEU A 161 11.33 3.45 -4.78
N THR A 162 11.72 4.65 -4.36
CA THR A 162 11.30 5.25 -3.08
C THR A 162 11.06 6.75 -3.26
N THR A 163 10.41 7.38 -2.28
CA THR A 163 10.12 8.83 -2.30
C THR A 163 10.85 9.54 -1.18
N GLU A 164 11.02 10.86 -1.28
CA GLU A 164 11.63 11.67 -0.21
C GLU A 164 10.87 11.54 1.13
N TRP A 165 9.55 11.43 1.06
CA TRP A 165 8.72 11.18 2.23
C TRP A 165 9.06 9.83 2.88
N GLN A 166 9.25 8.78 2.08
CA GLN A 166 9.64 7.46 2.60
C GLN A 166 11.06 7.49 3.19
N ALA A 167 12.01 8.10 2.49
CA ALA A 167 13.39 8.28 2.95
C ALA A 167 13.42 8.94 4.34
N SER A 168 12.74 10.08 4.49
CA SER A 168 12.73 10.85 5.73
C SER A 168 11.85 10.25 6.83
N SER A 169 10.63 9.82 6.52
CA SER A 169 9.63 9.43 7.53
C SER A 169 9.76 7.98 7.97
N ILE A 170 10.20 7.09 7.07
CA ILE A 170 10.27 5.64 7.34
C ILE A 170 11.70 5.22 7.67
N TYR A 171 12.66 5.58 6.81
CA TYR A 171 14.06 5.18 6.98
C TYR A 171 14.88 6.17 7.81
N CYS A 172 14.30 7.35 8.11
CA CYS A 172 14.96 8.43 8.85
C CYS A 172 16.27 8.87 8.20
N VAL A 173 16.28 8.95 6.86
CA VAL A 173 17.41 9.42 6.05
C VAL A 173 17.04 10.74 5.41
N LYS A 174 17.91 11.74 5.59
CA LYS A 174 17.74 13.05 4.97
C LYS A 174 18.41 13.03 3.60
N THR A 175 17.62 13.26 2.57
CA THR A 175 18.07 13.33 1.18
C THR A 175 17.88 14.73 0.61
N SER A 176 18.66 15.05 -0.41
CA SER A 176 18.52 16.22 -1.26
C SER A 176 18.88 15.87 -2.70
N TYR A 177 18.18 16.42 -3.68
CA TYR A 177 18.51 16.23 -5.08
C TYR A 177 19.52 17.28 -5.54
N ASP A 178 20.61 16.84 -6.18
CA ASP A 178 21.58 17.71 -6.83
C ASP A 178 21.20 17.87 -8.31
N GLU A 179 20.69 19.04 -8.67
CA GLU A 179 20.25 19.36 -10.03
C GLU A 179 21.40 19.35 -11.06
N GLU A 180 22.63 19.69 -10.65
CA GLU A 180 23.78 19.72 -11.55
C GLU A 180 24.30 18.31 -11.83
N ALA A 181 24.44 17.50 -10.77
CA ALA A 181 24.90 16.12 -10.88
C ALA A 181 23.80 15.14 -11.32
N LYS A 182 22.52 15.56 -11.25
CA LYS A 182 21.32 14.73 -11.48
C LYS A 182 21.29 13.47 -10.62
N GLN A 183 21.64 13.63 -9.35
CA GLN A 183 21.80 12.52 -8.40
C GLN A 183 21.24 12.90 -7.04
N TRP A 184 20.69 11.92 -6.34
CA TRP A 184 20.34 12.08 -4.93
C TRP A 184 21.59 12.05 -4.04
N LYS A 185 21.60 12.91 -3.02
CA LYS A 185 22.64 12.98 -1.99
C LYS A 185 22.02 12.76 -0.62
N VAL A 186 22.78 12.12 0.26
CA VAL A 186 22.43 11.93 1.67
C VAL A 186 23.17 12.96 2.51
N ASP A 187 22.44 13.57 3.45
CA ASP A 187 23.04 14.34 4.53
C ASP A 187 23.31 13.39 5.71
N ASP A 188 24.56 12.99 5.89
CA ASP A 188 24.96 12.01 6.90
C ASP A 188 24.71 12.50 8.33
N ASP A 189 24.94 13.78 8.61
CA ASP A 189 24.80 14.32 9.95
C ASP A 189 23.32 14.50 10.30
N ALA A 190 22.52 15.07 9.39
CA ALA A 190 21.07 15.14 9.58
C ALA A 190 20.44 13.74 9.66
N THR A 191 20.95 12.77 8.90
CA THR A 191 20.50 11.36 8.99
C THR A 191 20.80 10.75 10.35
N LYS A 192 21.99 10.97 10.93
CA LYS A 192 22.30 10.52 12.30
C LYS A 192 21.34 11.15 13.31
N GLU A 193 21.08 12.45 13.20
CA GLU A 193 20.17 13.16 14.08
C GLU A 193 18.73 12.63 13.99
N LEU A 194 18.19 12.45 12.77
CA LEU A 194 16.87 11.88 12.53
C LEU A 194 16.76 10.47 13.13
N ARG A 195 17.77 9.64 12.93
CA ARG A 195 17.84 8.28 13.47
C ARG A 195 17.90 8.25 14.99
N GLN A 196 18.64 9.16 15.62
CA GLN A 196 18.68 9.28 17.07
C GLN A 196 17.35 9.81 17.64
N ALA A 197 16.77 10.81 16.99
CA ALA A 197 15.46 11.35 17.35
C ALA A 197 14.39 10.26 17.28
N LYS A 198 14.39 9.43 16.22
CA LYS A 198 13.44 8.32 16.07
C LYS A 198 13.57 7.26 17.16
N ARG A 199 14.81 6.96 17.59
CA ARG A 199 15.06 6.06 18.73
C ARG A 199 14.49 6.63 20.03
N LYS A 200 14.72 7.92 20.30
CA LYS A 200 14.15 8.61 21.48
C LYS A 200 12.62 8.63 21.44
N GLU A 201 12.02 8.94 20.29
CA GLU A 201 10.57 8.91 20.08
C GLU A 201 10.00 7.51 20.36
N ARG A 202 10.60 6.46 19.79
CA ARG A 202 10.17 5.06 20.00
C ARG A 202 10.27 4.66 21.46
N LEU A 203 11.33 5.08 22.17
CA LEU A 203 11.49 4.82 23.60
C LEU A 203 10.43 5.55 24.43
N ALA A 204 10.15 6.82 24.12
CA ALA A 204 9.15 7.62 24.84
C ALA A 204 7.70 7.12 24.63
N ARG A 205 7.39 6.61 23.44
CA ARG A 205 6.08 6.02 23.11
C ARG A 205 5.92 4.60 23.65
N GLY A 206 7.02 3.86 23.76
CA GLY A 206 7.02 2.48 24.21
C GLY A 206 6.50 2.36 25.63
N VAL A 207 5.63 1.37 25.86
CA VAL A 207 5.17 0.99 27.20
C VAL A 207 5.66 -0.43 27.49
N PRO A 208 5.91 -0.78 28.77
CA PRO A 208 6.19 -2.16 29.14
C PRO A 208 5.11 -3.10 28.62
N VAL A 209 5.51 -4.25 28.07
CA VAL A 209 4.58 -5.23 27.46
C VAL A 209 3.51 -5.67 28.46
N LYS A 210 3.87 -5.79 29.74
CA LYS A 210 2.94 -6.14 30.82
C LYS A 210 1.78 -5.15 30.94
N ASP A 211 2.07 -3.86 30.87
CA ASP A 211 1.05 -2.80 31.03
C ASP A 211 0.12 -2.77 29.81
N TRP A 212 0.69 -2.91 28.61
CA TRP A 212 -0.09 -3.07 27.38
C TRP A 212 -0.99 -4.32 27.42
N TRP A 213 -0.46 -5.46 27.89
CA TRP A 213 -1.20 -6.71 27.99
C TRP A 213 -2.36 -6.59 28.98
N GLN A 214 -2.14 -5.99 30.15
CA GLN A 214 -3.20 -5.75 31.14
C GLN A 214 -4.35 -4.92 30.56
N LYS A 215 -4.03 -3.85 29.83
CA LYS A 215 -5.03 -3.01 29.15
C LYS A 215 -5.79 -3.80 28.07
N SER A 216 -5.08 -4.59 27.27
CA SER A 216 -5.68 -5.43 26.23
C SER A 216 -6.60 -6.51 26.81
N ARG A 217 -6.20 -7.13 27.93
CA ARG A 217 -7.03 -8.08 28.68
C ARG A 217 -8.27 -7.43 29.24
N GLN A 218 -8.16 -6.23 29.82
CA GLN A 218 -9.34 -5.52 30.34
C GLN A 218 -10.36 -5.25 29.23
N ARG A 219 -9.89 -4.81 28.05
CA ARG A 219 -10.74 -4.62 26.87
C ARG A 219 -11.49 -5.89 26.46
N LEU A 220 -10.85 -7.05 26.57
CA LEU A 220 -11.47 -8.35 26.34
C LEU A 220 -12.55 -8.66 27.41
N MET A 221 -12.24 -8.43 28.69
CA MET A 221 -13.18 -8.65 29.81
C MET A 221 -14.43 -7.76 29.67
N ASP A 222 -14.24 -6.52 29.22
CA ASP A 222 -15.31 -5.56 28.96
C ASP A 222 -16.08 -5.87 27.66
N ARG A 223 -15.68 -6.93 26.92
CA ARG A 223 -16.23 -7.32 25.61
C ARG A 223 -16.19 -6.19 24.57
N ASN A 224 -15.23 -5.29 24.71
CA ASN A 224 -15.06 -4.14 23.82
C ASN A 224 -14.20 -4.51 22.60
N LEU A 225 -14.71 -5.42 21.78
CA LEU A 225 -14.08 -5.90 20.55
C LEU A 225 -15.08 -5.82 19.38
N ASP A 226 -14.57 -5.62 18.16
CA ASP A 226 -15.42 -5.70 16.96
C ASP A 226 -16.03 -7.10 16.84
N GLY A 227 -17.31 -7.17 16.46
CA GLY A 227 -18.05 -8.43 16.36
C GLY A 227 -17.39 -9.46 15.43
N LYS A 228 -16.67 -9.02 14.38
CA LYS A 228 -15.96 -9.93 13.45
C LYS A 228 -14.75 -10.58 14.11
N ILE A 229 -14.04 -9.82 14.96
CA ILE A 229 -12.91 -10.36 15.74
C ILE A 229 -13.43 -11.36 16.76
N LEU A 230 -14.56 -11.06 17.43
CA LEU A 230 -15.18 -11.98 18.38
C LEU A 230 -15.59 -13.30 17.71
N GLU A 231 -16.28 -13.24 16.57
CA GLU A 231 -16.66 -14.46 15.82
C GLU A 231 -15.43 -15.26 15.37
N MET A 232 -14.36 -14.59 14.93
CA MET A 232 -13.10 -15.25 14.55
C MET A 232 -12.50 -16.07 15.71
N TYR A 233 -12.43 -15.49 16.92
CA TYR A 233 -11.94 -16.23 18.09
C TYR A 233 -12.93 -17.33 18.52
N GLN A 234 -14.23 -17.05 18.53
CA GLN A 234 -15.25 -18.03 18.96
C GLN A 234 -15.31 -19.24 18.03
N SER A 235 -15.25 -19.04 16.72
CA SER A 235 -15.17 -20.13 15.74
C SER A 235 -13.89 -20.95 15.93
N SER A 236 -12.73 -20.30 16.07
CA SER A 236 -11.45 -20.97 16.33
C SER A 236 -11.49 -21.81 17.63
N MET A 237 -12.09 -21.27 18.69
CA MET A 237 -12.23 -21.95 19.99
C MET A 237 -13.21 -23.14 19.93
N ARG A 238 -14.30 -23.03 19.17
CA ARG A 238 -15.22 -24.16 18.93
C ARG A 238 -14.54 -25.30 18.17
N LEU A 239 -13.58 -24.98 17.30
CA LEU A 239 -12.87 -25.95 16.47
C LEU A 239 -11.66 -26.58 17.17
N SER A 240 -11.06 -25.90 18.15
CA SER A 240 -9.83 -26.36 18.81
C SER A 240 -9.84 -26.07 20.31
N GLU A 241 -9.96 -27.15 21.09
CA GLU A 241 -9.80 -27.09 22.56
C GLU A 241 -8.37 -26.70 22.95
N ALA A 242 -7.36 -27.10 22.15
CA ALA A 242 -5.96 -26.75 22.39
C ALA A 242 -5.76 -25.23 22.32
N PHE A 243 -6.23 -24.60 21.24
CA PHE A 243 -6.19 -23.14 21.07
C PHE A 243 -6.96 -22.43 22.19
N THR A 244 -8.14 -22.95 22.55
CA THR A 244 -8.96 -22.37 23.64
C THR A 244 -8.22 -22.35 24.97
N ARG A 245 -7.47 -23.41 25.27
CA ARG A 245 -6.69 -23.52 26.50
C ARG A 245 -5.52 -22.55 26.49
N GLU A 246 -4.72 -22.56 25.42
CA GLU A 246 -3.57 -21.68 25.25
C GLU A 246 -3.96 -20.19 25.37
N PHE A 247 -5.05 -19.78 24.72
CA PHE A 247 -5.54 -18.41 24.82
C PHE A 247 -6.00 -18.02 26.23
N LYS A 248 -6.57 -18.95 27.00
CA LYS A 248 -7.00 -18.69 28.38
C LYS A 248 -5.82 -18.65 29.37
N ASP A 249 -4.77 -19.41 29.07
CA ASP A 249 -3.56 -19.48 29.88
C ASP A 249 -2.65 -18.26 29.66
N PHE A 250 -2.67 -17.68 28.44
CA PHE A 250 -1.92 -16.47 28.06
C PHE A 250 -2.48 -15.18 28.67
#